data_AF-A0A2R4M2Q0-F1
#
_entry.id   AF-A0A2R4M2Q0-F1
#
_cell.length_a   1.000
_cell.length_b   1.000
_cell.length_c   1.000
_cell.angle_alpha   90.00
_cell.angle_beta   90.00
_cell.angle_gamma   90.00
#
_symmetry.space_group_name_H-M   'P 1'
#
loop_
_entity.id
_entity.type
_entity.pdbx_description
1 polymer ?
#
loop_
_entity_poly.entity_id
_entity_poly.type
_entity_poly.pdbx_seq_one_letter_code
_entity_poly.pdbx_strand_id
1 'polypeptide(L)'
;MEQMKNQALIADLKAALLSAQEGQTVQAEAMTDRIRERSYEVELRLAGYMIRSACGAIDGVLRSMDLDNSVAFALHEIEKLERVVRQLSPQSTAA
;
A
#
# COMPACT_ATOMS: atom_id res chain seq x y z
N MET A 1 -1.19 -18.70 1.16
CA MET A 1 -2.26 -17.75 1.52
C MET A 1 -1.72 -16.35 1.80
N GLU A 2 -0.59 -16.21 2.49
CA GLU A 2 0.01 -14.91 2.84
C GLU A 2 0.31 -14.00 1.64
N GLN A 3 0.77 -14.56 0.53
CA GLN A 3 0.97 -13.79 -0.71
C GLN A 3 -0.32 -13.16 -1.24
N MET A 4 -1.43 -13.91 -1.20
CA MET A 4 -2.74 -13.41 -1.64
C MET A 4 -3.25 -12.29 -0.72
N LYS A 5 -3.01 -12.39 0.60
CA LYS A 5 -3.31 -11.31 1.54
C LYS A 5 -2.52 -10.05 1.23
N ASN A 6 -1.21 -10.18 0.98
CA ASN A 6 -0.36 -9.06 0.62
C ASN A 6 -0.78 -8.43 -0.73
N GLN A 7 -1.13 -9.24 -1.72
CA GLN A 7 -1.66 -8.74 -3.00
C GLN A 7 -2.99 -7.99 -2.84
N ALA A 8 -3.89 -8.49 -1.99
CA ALA A 8 -5.14 -7.78 -1.69
C ALA A 8 -4.86 -6.43 -1.03
N LEU A 9 -3.93 -6.36 -0.06
CA LEU A 9 -3.56 -5.10 0.59
C LEU A 9 -2.86 -4.13 -0.36
N ILE A 10 -2.04 -4.63 -1.30
CA ILE A 10 -1.47 -3.80 -2.38
C ILE A 10 -2.57 -3.22 -3.26
N ALA A 11 -3.57 -4.01 -3.64
CA ALA A 11 -4.69 -3.52 -4.44
C ALA A 11 -5.50 -2.45 -3.69
N ASP A 12 -5.74 -2.66 -2.39
CA ASP A 12 -6.41 -1.70 -1.52
C ASP A 12 -5.61 -0.39 -1.40
N LEU A 13 -4.27 -0.47 -1.29
CA LEU A 13 -3.40 0.72 -1.30
C LEU A 13 -3.49 1.51 -2.60
N LYS A 14 -3.52 0.83 -3.75
CA LYS A 14 -3.67 1.48 -5.06
C LYS A 14 -5.03 2.17 -5.20
N ALA A 15 -6.09 1.53 -4.71
CA ALA A 15 -7.42 2.11 -4.69
C ALA A 15 -7.51 3.32 -3.74
N ALA A 16 -6.87 3.24 -2.57
CA ALA A 16 -6.80 4.37 -1.62
C ALA A 16 -6.03 5.56 -2.20
N LEU A 17 -4.92 5.30 -2.93
CA LEU A 17 -4.18 6.34 -3.64
C LEU A 17 -5.02 6.99 -4.73
N LEU A 18 -5.77 6.21 -5.51
CA LEU A 18 -6.67 6.75 -6.53
C LEU A 18 -7.75 7.66 -5.90
N SER A 19 -8.40 7.20 -4.83
CA SER A 19 -9.36 8.04 -4.09
C SER A 19 -8.73 9.32 -3.54
N ALA A 20 -7.50 9.25 -3.02
CA ALA A 20 -6.78 10.45 -2.56
C ALA A 20 -6.48 11.42 -3.73
N GLN A 21 -6.05 10.90 -4.87
CA GLN A 21 -5.79 11.69 -6.08
C GLN A 21 -7.06 12.35 -6.64
N GLU A 22 -8.20 11.68 -6.54
CA GLU A 22 -9.52 12.20 -6.92
C GLU A 22 -10.12 13.19 -5.90
N GLY A 23 -9.40 13.49 -4.81
CA GLY A 23 -9.86 14.40 -3.75
C GLY A 23 -10.94 13.80 -2.84
N GLN A 24 -11.13 12.47 -2.86
CA GLN A 24 -12.08 11.76 -2.01
C GLN A 24 -11.48 11.53 -0.60
N THR A 25 -11.16 12.61 0.11
CA THR A 25 -10.39 12.55 1.38
C THR A 25 -10.97 11.59 2.40
N VAL A 26 -12.28 11.70 2.71
CA VAL A 26 -12.94 10.85 3.71
C VAL A 26 -12.87 9.37 3.34
N GLN A 27 -13.01 9.05 2.06
CA GLN A 27 -12.92 7.67 1.57
C GLN A 27 -11.49 7.16 1.66
N ALA A 28 -10.50 7.95 1.21
CA ALA A 28 -9.10 7.58 1.27
C ALA A 28 -8.64 7.34 2.72
N GLU A 29 -9.04 8.18 3.68
CA GLU A 29 -8.73 8.00 5.11
C GLU A 29 -9.34 6.70 5.66
N ALA A 30 -10.63 6.45 5.40
CA ALA A 30 -11.28 5.22 5.83
C ALA A 30 -10.60 3.96 5.25
N MET A 31 -10.14 4.04 4.00
CA MET A 31 -9.39 2.96 3.36
C MET A 31 -8.02 2.76 4.02
N THR A 32 -7.24 3.83 4.25
CA THR A 32 -5.91 3.69 4.87
C THR A 32 -5.99 3.17 6.30
N ASP A 33 -7.01 3.56 7.08
CA ASP A 33 -7.23 3.02 8.42
C ASP A 33 -7.51 1.51 8.41
N ARG A 34 -8.43 1.06 7.54
CA ARG A 34 -8.72 -0.36 7.38
C ARG A 34 -7.51 -1.16 6.91
N ILE A 35 -6.68 -0.58 6.03
CA ILE A 35 -5.43 -1.21 5.57
C ILE A 35 -4.44 -1.34 6.73
N ARG A 36 -4.29 -0.31 7.58
CA ARG A 36 -3.42 -0.35 8.77
C ARG A 36 -3.83 -1.46 9.73
N GLU A 37 -5.12 -1.59 10.02
CA GLU A 37 -5.65 -2.65 10.88
C GLU A 37 -5.28 -4.04 10.34
N ARG A 38 -5.55 -4.29 9.06
CA ARG A 38 -5.24 -5.57 8.41
C ARG A 38 -3.74 -5.81 8.26
N SER A 39 -2.93 -4.76 8.26
CA SER A 39 -1.47 -4.87 8.20
C SER A 39 -0.86 -5.54 9.44
N TYR A 40 -1.59 -5.64 10.55
CA TYR A 40 -1.14 -6.35 11.76
C TYR A 40 -1.36 -7.86 11.65
N GLU A 41 -2.18 -8.31 10.72
CA GLU A 41 -2.46 -9.73 10.44
C GLU A 41 -1.51 -10.34 9.41
N VAL A 42 -0.62 -9.52 8.84
CA VAL A 42 0.43 -9.91 7.89
C VAL A 42 1.55 -10.63 8.66
N GLU A 43 1.87 -11.84 8.24
CA GLU A 43 2.88 -12.70 8.89
C GLU A 43 4.29 -12.14 8.68
N LEU A 44 4.55 -11.60 7.50
CA LEU A 44 5.85 -11.02 7.15
C LEU A 44 5.96 -9.61 7.73
N ARG A 45 6.69 -9.50 8.86
CA ARG A 45 6.87 -8.23 9.58
C ARG A 45 7.34 -7.08 8.69
N LEU A 46 8.25 -7.34 7.75
CA LEU A 46 8.73 -6.35 6.79
C LEU A 46 7.61 -5.84 5.89
N ALA A 47 6.79 -6.74 5.33
CA ALA A 47 5.65 -6.36 4.49
C ALA A 47 4.64 -5.52 5.29
N GLY A 48 4.35 -5.90 6.54
CA GLY A 48 3.49 -5.13 7.43
C GLY A 48 4.00 -3.70 7.69
N TYR A 49 5.31 -3.50 7.88
CA TYR A 49 5.89 -2.15 7.99
C TYR A 49 5.75 -1.34 6.70
N MET A 50 6.02 -1.96 5.56
CA MET A 50 5.95 -1.30 4.25
C MET A 50 4.52 -0.90 3.88
N ILE A 51 3.52 -1.72 4.23
CA ILE A 51 2.09 -1.38 4.08
C ILE A 51 1.76 -0.11 4.87
N ARG A 52 2.18 -0.01 6.13
CA ARG A 52 1.95 1.20 6.95
C ARG A 52 2.70 2.42 6.42
N SER A 53 3.91 2.23 5.88
CA SER A 53 4.68 3.29 5.21
C SER A 53 3.91 3.84 4.00
N ALA A 54 3.39 2.97 3.14
CA ALA A 54 2.56 3.36 2.00
C ALA A 54 1.27 4.08 2.43
N CYS A 55 0.62 3.64 3.52
CA CYS A 55 -0.53 4.37 4.08
C CYS A 55 -0.16 5.79 4.51
N GLY A 56 0.98 5.97 5.19
CA GLY A 56 1.47 7.30 5.57
C GLY A 56 1.81 8.19 4.37
N ALA A 57 2.32 7.61 3.28
CA ALA A 57 2.54 8.35 2.03
C ALA A 57 1.22 8.81 1.40
N ILE A 58 0.17 7.97 1.42
CA ILE A 58 -1.17 8.34 0.95
C ILE A 58 -1.79 9.44 1.83
N ASP A 59 -1.64 9.37 3.16
CA ASP A 59 -2.07 10.47 4.04
C ASP A 59 -1.36 11.79 3.70
N GLY A 60 -0.10 11.70 3.24
CA GLY A 60 0.67 12.84 2.75
C GLY A 60 0.03 13.49 1.53
N VAL A 61 -0.51 12.69 0.59
CA VAL A 61 -1.25 13.19 -0.59
C VAL A 61 -2.43 14.06 -0.17
N LEU A 62 -3.18 13.64 0.86
CA LEU A 62 -4.38 14.34 1.35
C LEU A 62 -4.10 15.72 1.94
N ARG A 63 -2.83 16.01 2.30
CA ARG A 63 -2.42 17.22 3.02
C ARG A 63 -1.42 18.07 2.24
N SER A 64 -1.02 17.63 1.05
CA SER A 64 0.06 18.26 0.29
C SER A 64 -0.41 19.47 -0.51
N MET A 65 0.46 20.48 -0.61
CA MET A 65 0.33 21.58 -1.58
C MET A 65 0.92 21.23 -2.95
N ASP A 66 1.79 20.21 -3.00
CA ASP A 66 2.36 19.64 -4.21
C ASP A 66 1.79 18.23 -4.41
N LEU A 67 0.66 18.18 -5.12
CA LEU A 67 -0.09 16.94 -5.31
C LEU A 67 0.73 15.93 -6.14
N ASP A 68 1.32 16.37 -7.25
CA ASP A 68 2.04 15.50 -8.18
C ASP A 68 3.21 14.78 -7.50
N ASN A 69 4.03 15.52 -6.73
CA ASN A 69 5.15 14.93 -6.02
C ASN A 69 4.68 13.96 -4.92
N SER A 70 3.62 14.32 -4.19
CA SER A 70 3.08 13.46 -3.13
C SER A 70 2.50 12.15 -3.69
N VAL A 71 1.81 12.21 -4.84
CA VAL A 71 1.28 11.02 -5.54
C VAL A 71 2.43 10.17 -6.06
N ALA A 72 3.46 10.76 -6.67
CA ALA A 72 4.63 10.03 -7.14
C ALA A 72 5.36 9.30 -6.00
N PHE A 73 5.47 9.93 -4.83
CA PHE A 73 6.07 9.32 -3.64
C PHE A 73 5.21 8.16 -3.10
N ALA A 74 3.89 8.34 -2.99
CA ALA A 74 2.98 7.28 -2.55
C ALA A 74 3.01 6.08 -3.50
N LEU A 75 3.03 6.32 -4.81
CA LEU A 75 3.17 5.27 -5.82
C LEU A 75 4.50 4.51 -5.65
N HIS A 76 5.61 5.22 -5.45
CA HIS A 76 6.92 4.62 -5.22
C HIS A 76 6.92 3.65 -4.01
N GLU A 77 6.29 4.04 -2.91
CA GLU A 77 6.20 3.19 -1.71
C GLU A 77 5.37 1.92 -1.96
N ILE A 78 4.28 2.02 -2.73
CA ILE A 78 3.47 0.87 -3.13
C ILE A 78 4.28 -0.07 -4.05
N GLU A 79 4.97 0.46 -5.06
CA GLU A 79 5.80 -0.34 -5.98
C GLU A 79 6.94 -1.07 -5.25
N LYS A 80 7.54 -0.41 -4.26
CA LYS A 80 8.58 -1.02 -3.42
C LYS A 80 8.03 -2.22 -2.65
N LEU A 81 6.82 -2.12 -2.09
CA LEU A 81 6.12 -3.23 -1.45
C LEU A 81 5.83 -4.37 -2.45
N GLU A 82 5.35 -4.04 -3.65
CA GLU A 82 5.10 -5.04 -4.70
C GLU A 82 6.36 -5.82 -5.07
N ARG A 83 7.51 -5.15 -5.21
CA ARG A 83 8.79 -5.81 -5.47
C ARG A 83 9.16 -6.79 -4.35
N VAL A 84 9.04 -6.36 -3.10
CA VAL A 84 9.37 -7.20 -1.93
C VAL A 84 8.44 -8.41 -1.85
N VAL A 85 7.12 -8.22 -1.96
CA VAL A 85 6.15 -9.33 -1.92
C VAL A 85 6.40 -10.32 -3.06
N ARG A 86 6.76 -9.85 -4.25
CA ARG A 86 7.14 -10.70 -5.39
C ARG A 86 8.41 -11.50 -5.11
N GLN A 87 9.43 -10.89 -4.52
CA GLN A 87 10.71 -11.55 -4.19
C GLN A 87 10.58 -12.56 -3.05
N LEU A 88 9.68 -12.32 -2.10
CA LEU A 88 9.39 -13.24 -1.00
C LEU A 88 8.51 -14.42 -1.42
N SER A 89 7.98 -14.39 -2.65
CA SER A 89 7.34 -15.55 -3.25
C SER A 89 8.44 -16.52 -3.69
N PRO A 90 8.47 -17.77 -3.18
CA PRO A 90 9.33 -18.78 -3.79
C PRO A 90 8.93 -18.83 -5.26
N GLN A 91 9.89 -18.66 -6.17
CA GLN A 91 9.67 -19.14 -7.53
C GLN A 91 9.30 -20.61 -7.37
N SER A 92 8.02 -20.93 -7.61
CA SER A 92 7.61 -22.31 -7.81
C SER A 92 8.53 -22.80 -8.92
N THR A 93 9.47 -23.64 -8.55
CA THR A 93 10.43 -24.24 -9.46
C THR A 93 9.58 -25.04 -10.43
N ALA A 94 9.36 -24.49 -11.62
CA ALA A 94 8.72 -25.21 -12.69
C ALA A 94 9.70 -26.31 -13.11
N ALA A 95 9.15 -27.52 -13.12
CA ALA A 95 9.79 -28.79 -13.45
C ALA A 95 10.37 -28.84 -14.87
#